data_AF-A0A6P1AJ99-F1
#
_entry.id   AF-A0A6P1AJ99-F1
#
_cell.length_a   1.000
_cell.length_b   1.000
_cell.length_c   1.000
_cell.angle_alpha   90.00
_cell.angle_beta   90.00
_cell.angle_gamma   90.00
#
_symmetry.space_group_name_H-M   'P 1'
#
loop_
_entity.id
_entity.type
_entity.pdbx_description
1 polymer ?
#
loop_
_entity_poly.entity_id
_entity_poly.type
_entity_poly.pdbx_seq_one_letter_code
_entity_poly.pdbx_strand_id
1 'polypeptide(L)'
;MNKEQLSNLSRLPEMEKIWQKTLQWQPEPQQNHLFQQLYEEILSGNSQLNLTRITEAKEFWEKHLWDSLQGIAPLAFADKLHSNVSLEKANLIDIGTGGGFPGIPVAIAVPHCHVTLLDSTAKKITFLNSLLVKLNLPNVKTLTARAEAIGQQPQHREVYDFALIRAVGSVSVCAEYALPLLKIGGIAILYRGNWTDEEQKSLSEAVKQLGGTIESIEGFQTPLSKSIRHCIYLGKRKPSPQKFPRAIGIPTQQPL
;
A
#
# COMPACT_ATOMS: atom_id res chain seq x y z
N MET A 1 14.73 -17.86 -15.84
CA MET A 1 13.92 -19.08 -15.68
C MET A 1 13.34 -19.46 -17.03
N ASN A 2 13.50 -20.70 -17.47
CA ASN A 2 12.89 -21.19 -18.73
C ASN A 2 11.38 -21.47 -18.50
N LYS A 3 10.58 -21.47 -19.58
CA LYS A 3 9.12 -21.74 -19.54
C LYS A 3 8.75 -23.06 -18.83
N GLU A 4 9.62 -24.07 -18.86
CA GLU A 4 9.44 -25.34 -18.14
C GLU A 4 9.64 -25.26 -16.61
N GLN A 5 10.29 -24.21 -16.09
CA GLN A 5 10.38 -23.96 -14.65
C GLN A 5 9.16 -23.20 -14.11
N LEU A 6 8.41 -22.50 -14.97
CA LEU A 6 7.17 -21.82 -14.61
C LEU A 6 6.01 -22.81 -14.44
N SER A 7 6.03 -23.97 -15.13
CA SER A 7 4.97 -24.98 -15.04
C SER A 7 4.92 -25.77 -13.72
N ASN A 8 5.91 -25.58 -12.83
CA ASN A 8 5.94 -26.12 -11.47
C ASN A 8 5.68 -25.05 -10.39
N LEU A 9 5.25 -23.84 -10.77
CA LEU A 9 4.87 -22.83 -9.78
C LEU A 9 3.66 -23.31 -8.97
N SER A 10 3.76 -23.21 -7.65
CA SER A 10 2.67 -23.57 -6.76
C SER A 10 1.48 -22.63 -6.99
N ARG A 11 0.28 -23.19 -7.20
CA ARG A 11 -0.94 -22.40 -7.32
C ARG A 11 -1.19 -21.63 -6.02
N LEU A 12 -1.59 -20.36 -6.10
CA LEU A 12 -2.06 -19.62 -4.95
C LEU A 12 -3.26 -20.33 -4.33
N PRO A 13 -3.31 -20.46 -2.99
CA PRO A 13 -4.49 -21.02 -2.34
C PRO A 13 -5.66 -20.03 -2.43
N GLU A 14 -6.88 -20.52 -2.68
CA GLU A 14 -8.07 -19.67 -2.84
C GLU A 14 -8.52 -19.05 -1.51
N MET A 15 -8.47 -19.82 -0.42
CA MET A 15 -8.72 -19.36 0.95
C MET A 15 -10.04 -18.58 1.18
N GLU A 16 -11.10 -18.86 0.40
CA GLU A 16 -12.38 -18.13 0.41
C GLU A 16 -12.95 -17.89 1.83
N LYS A 17 -13.02 -18.95 2.64
CA LYS A 17 -13.52 -18.86 4.03
C LYS A 17 -12.69 -17.91 4.89
N ILE A 18 -11.38 -17.83 4.65
CA ILE A 18 -10.49 -16.94 5.41
C ILE A 18 -10.73 -15.50 4.97
N TRP A 19 -10.81 -15.23 3.66
CA TRP A 19 -11.14 -13.91 3.13
C TRP A 19 -12.44 -13.39 3.75
N GLN A 20 -13.53 -14.15 3.66
CA GLN A 20 -14.84 -13.73 4.21
C GLN A 20 -14.79 -13.50 5.71
N LYS A 21 -14.21 -14.45 6.46
CA LYS A 21 -14.17 -14.36 7.92
C LYS A 21 -13.35 -13.17 8.41
N THR A 22 -12.28 -12.81 7.70
CA THR A 22 -11.33 -11.80 8.16
C THR A 22 -11.59 -10.41 7.58
N LEU A 23 -11.94 -10.33 6.30
CA LEU A 23 -12.11 -9.07 5.58
C LEU A 23 -13.58 -8.75 5.24
N GLN A 24 -14.52 -9.66 5.47
CA GLN A 24 -15.91 -9.56 4.99
C GLN A 24 -16.02 -9.38 3.47
N TRP A 25 -15.03 -9.92 2.76
CA TRP A 25 -14.91 -9.85 1.32
C TRP A 25 -14.21 -11.11 0.82
N GLN A 26 -14.42 -11.49 -0.42
CA GLN A 26 -13.62 -12.52 -1.10
C GLN A 26 -13.45 -12.17 -2.58
N PRO A 27 -12.35 -12.62 -3.22
CA PRO A 27 -12.14 -12.38 -4.63
C PRO A 27 -13.16 -13.10 -5.51
N GLU A 28 -13.65 -12.40 -6.53
CA GLU A 28 -14.36 -12.99 -7.66
C GLU A 28 -13.40 -13.87 -8.51
N PRO A 29 -13.93 -14.76 -9.37
CA PRO A 29 -13.09 -15.63 -10.22
C PRO A 29 -12.05 -14.87 -11.05
N GLN A 30 -12.42 -13.70 -11.60
CA GLN A 30 -11.50 -12.87 -12.37
C GLN A 30 -10.41 -12.26 -11.48
N GLN A 31 -10.73 -11.85 -10.25
CA GLN A 31 -9.75 -11.33 -9.30
C GLN A 31 -8.78 -12.42 -8.84
N ASN A 32 -9.27 -13.64 -8.62
CA ASN A 32 -8.40 -14.80 -8.34
C ASN A 32 -7.44 -15.09 -9.49
N HIS A 33 -7.92 -15.00 -10.74
CA HIS A 33 -7.05 -15.16 -11.90
C HIS A 33 -5.96 -14.07 -11.95
N LEU A 34 -6.32 -12.81 -11.71
CA LEU A 34 -5.36 -11.71 -11.65
C LEU A 34 -4.34 -11.87 -10.52
N PHE A 35 -4.76 -12.35 -9.34
CA PHE A 35 -3.83 -12.65 -8.25
C PHE A 35 -2.86 -13.77 -8.59
N GLN A 36 -3.33 -14.82 -9.26
CA GLN A 36 -2.48 -15.91 -9.73
C GLN A 36 -1.44 -15.40 -10.75
N GLN A 37 -1.88 -14.61 -11.74
CA GLN A 37 -0.97 -14.01 -12.72
C GLN A 37 0.03 -13.05 -12.07
N LEU A 38 -0.42 -12.23 -11.10
CA LEU A 38 0.44 -11.35 -10.32
C LEU A 38 1.54 -12.15 -9.61
N TYR A 39 1.20 -13.26 -8.96
CA TYR A 39 2.16 -14.13 -8.30
C TYR A 39 3.22 -14.66 -9.29
N GLU A 40 2.78 -15.24 -10.40
CA GLU A 40 3.67 -15.80 -11.43
C GLU A 40 4.64 -14.76 -11.99
N GLU A 41 4.12 -13.57 -12.31
CA GLU A 41 4.91 -12.48 -12.87
C GLU A 41 5.87 -11.85 -11.87
N ILE A 42 5.47 -11.74 -10.60
CA ILE A 42 6.37 -11.30 -9.53
C ILE A 42 7.52 -12.29 -9.36
N LEU A 43 7.26 -13.60 -9.33
CA LEU A 43 8.33 -14.60 -9.22
C LEU A 43 9.28 -14.59 -10.41
N SER A 44 8.72 -14.48 -11.62
CA SER A 44 9.50 -14.35 -12.86
C SER A 44 10.44 -13.13 -12.79
N GLY A 45 9.91 -11.95 -12.44
CA GLY A 45 10.66 -10.71 -12.32
C GLY A 45 11.63 -10.68 -11.13
N ASN A 46 11.32 -11.41 -10.05
CA ASN A 46 12.11 -11.38 -8.82
C ASN A 46 13.55 -11.85 -9.04
N SER A 47 13.75 -12.81 -9.95
CA SER A 47 15.06 -13.37 -10.31
C SER A 47 16.09 -12.33 -10.75
N GLN A 48 15.64 -11.16 -11.23
CA GLN A 48 16.51 -10.08 -11.73
C GLN A 48 16.46 -8.81 -10.88
N LEU A 49 15.39 -8.59 -10.13
CA LEU A 49 15.07 -7.29 -9.54
C LEU A 49 14.96 -7.26 -8.01
N ASN A 50 15.02 -8.42 -7.33
CA ASN A 50 14.85 -8.52 -5.88
C ASN A 50 13.56 -7.81 -5.40
N LEU A 51 12.44 -8.09 -6.06
CA LEU A 51 11.12 -7.53 -5.78
C LEU A 51 10.59 -7.95 -4.41
N THR A 52 10.85 -9.19 -4.01
CA THR A 52 10.45 -9.76 -2.72
C THR A 52 11.36 -10.92 -2.31
N ARG A 53 11.41 -11.21 -1.01
CA ARG A 53 12.01 -12.44 -0.48
C ARG A 53 11.00 -13.59 -0.35
N ILE A 54 9.72 -13.31 -0.58
CA ILE A 54 8.62 -14.26 -0.39
C ILE A 54 8.30 -14.91 -1.73
N THR A 55 8.64 -16.19 -1.88
CA THR A 55 8.42 -16.96 -3.11
C THR A 55 7.36 -18.05 -2.97
N GLU A 56 7.12 -18.53 -1.76
CA GLU A 56 6.14 -19.59 -1.48
C GLU A 56 4.70 -19.09 -1.59
N ALA A 57 3.83 -19.83 -2.29
CA ALA A 57 2.47 -19.38 -2.61
C ALA A 57 1.62 -19.04 -1.38
N LYS A 58 1.67 -19.85 -0.32
CA LYS A 58 0.92 -19.57 0.93
C LYS A 58 1.41 -18.30 1.61
N GLU A 59 2.72 -18.08 1.62
CA GLU A 59 3.30 -16.88 2.21
C GLU A 59 3.00 -15.64 1.36
N PHE A 60 3.05 -15.77 0.04
CA PHE A 60 2.70 -14.69 -0.87
C PHE A 60 1.24 -14.28 -0.69
N TRP A 61 0.34 -15.26 -0.65
CA TRP A 61 -1.07 -15.04 -0.37
C TRP A 61 -1.26 -14.25 0.94
N GLU A 62 -0.63 -14.69 2.04
CA GLU A 62 -0.82 -14.03 3.33
C GLU A 62 -0.14 -12.66 3.40
N LYS A 63 1.15 -12.60 3.08
CA LYS A 63 2.01 -11.45 3.36
C LYS A 63 1.95 -10.38 2.26
N HIS A 64 1.52 -10.73 1.05
CA HIS A 64 1.40 -9.77 -0.05
C HIS A 64 -0.03 -9.49 -0.48
N LEU A 65 -0.93 -10.47 -0.51
CA LEU A 65 -2.32 -10.23 -0.91
C LEU A 65 -3.18 -9.86 0.29
N TRP A 66 -3.32 -10.77 1.25
CA TRP A 66 -4.18 -10.58 2.41
C TRP A 66 -3.75 -9.39 3.26
N ASP A 67 -2.46 -9.28 3.60
CA ASP A 67 -1.92 -8.16 4.38
C ASP A 67 -2.17 -6.81 3.70
N SER A 68 -2.08 -6.74 2.37
CA SER A 68 -2.38 -5.51 1.62
C SER A 68 -3.86 -5.10 1.74
N LEU A 69 -4.77 -6.07 1.61
CA LEU A 69 -6.21 -5.83 1.65
C LEU A 69 -6.73 -5.61 3.08
N GLN A 70 -6.09 -6.18 4.09
CA GLN A 70 -6.46 -5.97 5.49
C GLN A 70 -6.44 -4.48 5.88
N GLY A 71 -5.50 -3.70 5.35
CA GLY A 71 -5.43 -2.26 5.64
C GLY A 71 -6.59 -1.45 5.04
N ILE A 72 -7.15 -1.87 3.90
CA ILE A 72 -8.30 -1.16 3.30
C ILE A 72 -9.65 -1.74 3.75
N ALA A 73 -9.69 -2.95 4.30
CA ALA A 73 -10.94 -3.65 4.58
C ALA A 73 -11.91 -2.88 5.49
N PRO A 74 -11.47 -2.19 6.56
CA PRO A 74 -12.37 -1.38 7.39
C PRO A 74 -13.05 -0.22 6.65
N LEU A 75 -12.44 0.26 5.57
CA LEU A 75 -12.92 1.36 4.74
C LEU A 75 -13.71 0.88 3.51
N ALA A 76 -13.38 -0.31 3.00
CA ALA A 76 -13.86 -0.80 1.71
C ALA A 76 -14.95 -1.87 1.80
N PHE A 77 -14.88 -2.73 2.82
CA PHE A 77 -15.65 -3.99 2.85
C PHE A 77 -16.47 -4.14 4.13
N ALA A 78 -15.94 -3.69 5.27
CA ALA A 78 -16.54 -3.96 6.58
C ALA A 78 -17.28 -2.76 7.20
N ASP A 79 -17.26 -1.59 6.56
CA ASP A 79 -17.85 -0.32 7.03
C ASP A 79 -17.60 -0.04 8.52
N LYS A 80 -16.36 -0.28 8.97
CA LYS A 80 -15.93 -0.13 10.36
C LYS A 80 -15.33 1.23 10.65
N LEU A 81 -14.75 1.85 9.63
CA LEU A 81 -14.13 3.16 9.73
C LEU A 81 -14.85 4.12 8.79
N HIS A 82 -15.65 5.03 9.35
CA HIS A 82 -16.35 6.01 8.55
C HIS A 82 -15.36 6.98 7.90
N SER A 83 -15.39 7.01 6.57
CA SER A 83 -14.71 7.99 5.74
C SER A 83 -15.76 8.74 4.94
N ASN A 84 -15.56 10.04 4.75
CA ASN A 84 -16.39 10.83 3.84
C ASN A 84 -16.08 10.52 2.35
N VAL A 85 -15.16 9.60 2.09
CA VAL A 85 -14.69 9.23 0.77
C VAL A 85 -14.84 7.72 0.56
N SER A 86 -15.65 7.34 -0.42
CA SER A 86 -15.77 5.95 -0.88
C SER A 86 -14.54 5.53 -1.68
N LEU A 87 -14.07 4.30 -1.46
CA LEU A 87 -12.97 3.74 -2.25
C LEU A 87 -13.35 3.47 -3.71
N GLU A 88 -14.63 3.30 -4.04
CA GLU A 88 -15.07 2.89 -5.38
C GLU A 88 -14.70 3.88 -6.49
N LYS A 89 -14.31 5.13 -6.19
CA LYS A 89 -13.82 6.09 -7.20
C LYS A 89 -12.62 6.88 -6.71
N ALA A 90 -11.97 6.39 -5.66
CA ALA A 90 -10.91 7.10 -5.00
C ALA A 90 -9.63 7.13 -5.85
N ASN A 91 -8.87 8.20 -5.70
CA ASN A 91 -7.49 8.32 -6.13
C ASN A 91 -6.57 7.92 -5.00
N LEU A 92 -5.87 6.81 -5.15
CA LEU A 92 -4.92 6.28 -4.20
C LEU A 92 -3.49 6.50 -4.67
N ILE A 93 -2.58 6.65 -3.73
CA ILE A 93 -1.14 6.57 -3.96
C ILE A 93 -0.51 5.51 -3.06
N ASP A 94 0.28 4.62 -3.64
CA ASP A 94 1.09 3.64 -2.92
C ASP A 94 2.55 4.12 -2.88
N ILE A 95 2.99 4.57 -1.71
CA ILE A 95 4.27 5.23 -1.51
C ILE A 95 5.34 4.21 -1.16
N GLY A 96 6.35 4.09 -2.01
CA GLY A 96 7.39 3.06 -1.87
C GLY A 96 6.87 1.68 -2.26
N THR A 97 6.10 1.63 -3.36
CA THR A 97 5.33 0.44 -3.77
C THR A 97 6.17 -0.81 -3.98
N GLY A 98 7.48 -0.69 -4.24
CA GLY A 98 8.38 -1.81 -4.42
C GLY A 98 7.94 -2.75 -5.55
N GLY A 99 7.50 -3.95 -5.17
CA GLY A 99 6.94 -4.95 -6.08
C GLY A 99 5.47 -4.69 -6.49
N GLY A 100 4.91 -3.53 -6.17
CA GLY A 100 3.51 -3.20 -6.45
C GLY A 100 2.57 -3.42 -5.26
N PHE A 101 3.09 -3.42 -4.02
CA PHE A 101 2.29 -3.76 -2.85
C PHE A 101 2.33 -2.65 -1.78
N PRO A 102 1.18 -2.25 -1.22
CA PRO A 102 -0.15 -2.86 -1.35
C PRO A 102 -0.99 -2.45 -2.57
N GLY A 103 -0.48 -1.56 -3.44
CA GLY A 103 -1.28 -0.90 -4.47
C GLY A 103 -1.93 -1.82 -5.52
N ILE A 104 -1.21 -2.79 -6.09
CA ILE A 104 -1.78 -3.71 -7.09
C ILE A 104 -2.87 -4.61 -6.49
N PRO A 105 -2.68 -5.26 -5.32
CA PRO A 105 -3.77 -6.01 -4.71
C PRO A 105 -5.03 -5.19 -4.48
N VAL A 106 -4.87 -3.95 -3.99
CA VAL A 106 -5.99 -3.03 -3.79
C VAL A 106 -6.69 -2.71 -5.11
N ALA A 107 -5.94 -2.43 -6.18
CA ALA A 107 -6.50 -2.15 -7.50
C ALA A 107 -7.27 -3.34 -8.10
N ILE A 108 -6.84 -4.58 -7.82
CA ILE A 108 -7.55 -5.79 -8.24
C ILE A 108 -8.84 -5.96 -7.43
N ALA A 109 -8.78 -5.77 -6.11
CA ALA A 109 -9.92 -5.97 -5.22
C ALA A 109 -11.01 -4.88 -5.37
N VAL A 110 -10.60 -3.65 -5.70
CA VAL A 110 -11.48 -2.49 -5.88
C VAL A 110 -11.28 -1.92 -7.30
N PRO A 111 -11.83 -2.55 -8.35
CA PRO A 111 -11.50 -2.25 -9.75
C PRO A 111 -11.84 -0.83 -10.22
N HIS A 112 -12.72 -0.12 -9.48
CA HIS A 112 -13.15 1.24 -9.82
C HIS A 112 -12.28 2.34 -9.18
N CYS A 113 -11.36 2.00 -8.27
CA CYS A 113 -10.40 2.95 -7.73
C CYS A 113 -9.23 3.19 -8.69
N HIS A 114 -8.56 4.34 -8.57
CA HIS A 114 -7.38 4.69 -9.36
C HIS A 114 -6.14 4.67 -8.49
N VAL A 115 -5.15 3.82 -8.80
CA VAL A 115 -3.94 3.67 -7.98
C VAL A 115 -2.72 4.24 -8.69
N THR A 116 -1.98 5.11 -8.01
CA THR A 116 -0.65 5.58 -8.44
C THR A 116 0.42 4.84 -7.65
N LEU A 117 1.19 3.99 -8.31
CA LEU A 117 2.31 3.27 -7.72
C LEU A 117 3.57 4.13 -7.77
N LEU A 118 4.01 4.63 -6.61
CA LEU A 118 5.18 5.49 -6.48
C LEU A 118 6.39 4.71 -5.95
N ASP A 119 7.50 4.75 -6.66
CA ASP A 119 8.80 4.28 -6.15
C ASP A 119 9.94 5.13 -6.75
N SER A 120 11.02 5.26 -6.00
CA SER A 120 12.21 5.98 -6.47
C SER A 120 13.12 5.14 -7.38
N THR A 121 12.88 3.83 -7.45
CA THR A 121 13.69 2.87 -8.17
C THR A 121 13.15 2.67 -9.59
N ALA A 122 13.74 3.36 -10.57
CA ALA A 122 13.29 3.31 -11.97
C ALA A 122 13.13 1.88 -12.51
N LYS A 123 14.08 0.97 -12.22
CA LYS A 123 14.01 -0.43 -12.67
C LYS A 123 12.77 -1.17 -12.15
N LYS A 124 12.33 -0.90 -10.91
CA LYS A 124 11.10 -1.48 -10.35
C LYS A 124 9.88 -0.91 -11.07
N ILE A 125 9.84 0.40 -11.29
CA ILE A 125 8.74 1.03 -12.02
C ILE A 125 8.64 0.54 -13.47
N THR A 126 9.76 0.37 -14.18
CA THR A 126 9.78 -0.22 -15.53
C THR A 126 9.20 -1.64 -15.55
N PHE A 127 9.56 -2.46 -14.55
CA PHE A 127 8.96 -3.77 -14.38
C PHE A 127 7.46 -3.68 -14.13
N LEU A 128 7.02 -2.80 -13.21
CA LEU A 128 5.59 -2.63 -12.91
C LEU A 128 4.81 -2.17 -14.15
N ASN A 129 5.35 -1.26 -14.97
CA ASN A 129 4.69 -0.89 -16.23
C ASN A 129 4.46 -2.09 -17.16
N SER A 130 5.46 -2.98 -17.27
CA SER A 130 5.34 -4.21 -18.06
C SER A 130 4.32 -5.18 -17.45
N LEU A 131 4.30 -5.29 -16.12
CA LEU A 131 3.35 -6.12 -15.37
C LEU A 131 1.90 -5.63 -15.55
N LEU A 132 1.65 -4.32 -15.45
CA LEU A 132 0.31 -3.75 -15.59
C LEU A 132 -0.30 -4.00 -16.97
N VAL A 133 0.52 -3.99 -18.02
CA VAL A 133 0.08 -4.37 -19.38
C VAL A 133 -0.35 -5.83 -19.43
N LYS A 134 0.42 -6.73 -18.81
CA LYS A 134 0.10 -8.18 -18.77
C LYS A 134 -1.16 -8.49 -17.98
N LEU A 135 -1.35 -7.80 -16.84
CA LEU A 135 -2.53 -7.97 -15.99
C LEU A 135 -3.76 -7.20 -16.54
N ASN A 136 -3.59 -6.38 -17.58
CA ASN A 136 -4.63 -5.50 -18.12
C ASN A 136 -5.33 -4.68 -17.01
N LEU A 137 -4.54 -3.96 -16.20
CA LEU A 137 -5.02 -3.11 -15.10
C LEU A 137 -5.00 -1.62 -15.49
N PRO A 138 -6.03 -1.11 -16.18
CA PRO A 138 -6.07 0.28 -16.66
C PRO A 138 -6.25 1.30 -15.53
N ASN A 139 -6.72 0.85 -14.37
CA ASN A 139 -6.95 1.68 -13.19
C ASN A 139 -5.68 1.91 -12.35
N VAL A 140 -4.52 1.47 -12.85
CA VAL A 140 -3.23 1.62 -12.19
C VAL A 140 -2.25 2.36 -13.10
N LYS A 141 -1.56 3.34 -12.53
CA LYS A 141 -0.44 4.03 -13.18
C LYS A 141 0.79 4.01 -12.29
N THR A 142 1.96 4.18 -12.87
CA THR A 142 3.22 4.25 -12.11
C THR A 142 3.81 5.64 -12.13
N LEU A 143 4.62 5.96 -11.12
CA LEU A 143 5.35 7.20 -11.01
C LEU A 143 6.74 6.92 -10.45
N THR A 144 7.79 7.23 -11.23
CA THR A 144 9.18 7.13 -10.75
C THR A 144 9.59 8.46 -10.12
N ALA A 145 9.49 8.55 -8.80
CA ALA A 145 9.88 9.77 -8.08
C ALA A 145 10.11 9.50 -6.59
N ARG A 146 10.58 10.54 -5.89
CA ARG A 146 10.66 10.60 -4.42
C ARG A 146 9.38 11.22 -3.87
N ALA A 147 8.87 10.70 -2.75
CA ALA A 147 7.69 11.25 -2.07
C ALA A 147 7.91 12.72 -1.69
N GLU A 148 9.12 13.05 -1.23
CA GLU A 148 9.54 14.41 -0.90
C GLU A 148 9.41 15.35 -2.10
N ALA A 149 9.76 14.89 -3.30
CA ALA A 149 9.72 15.69 -4.51
C ALA A 149 8.27 15.91 -4.98
N ILE A 150 7.47 14.84 -5.07
CA ILE A 150 6.11 14.95 -5.58
C ILE A 150 5.17 15.65 -4.59
N GLY A 151 5.45 15.58 -3.28
CA GLY A 151 4.69 16.32 -2.28
C GLY A 151 4.82 17.84 -2.42
N GLN A 152 5.81 18.33 -3.16
CA GLN A 152 5.99 19.74 -3.50
C GLN A 152 5.41 20.12 -4.88
N GLN A 153 4.91 19.15 -5.65
CA GLN A 153 4.36 19.39 -6.99
C GLN A 153 2.86 19.65 -6.93
N PRO A 154 2.33 20.74 -7.51
CA PRO A 154 0.90 21.06 -7.48
C PRO A 154 -0.01 19.93 -8.01
N GLN A 155 0.45 19.15 -8.99
CA GLN A 155 -0.31 18.03 -9.55
C GLN A 155 -0.49 16.82 -8.60
N HIS A 156 0.26 16.76 -7.51
CA HIS A 156 0.27 15.63 -6.56
C HIS A 156 0.04 16.04 -5.11
N ARG A 157 0.30 17.31 -4.78
CA ARG A 157 0.08 17.85 -3.45
C ARG A 157 -1.40 17.97 -3.16
N GLU A 158 -1.84 17.34 -2.08
CA GLU A 158 -3.21 17.39 -1.57
C GLU A 158 -4.32 16.99 -2.56
N VAL A 159 -4.04 16.01 -3.43
CA VAL A 159 -5.00 15.53 -4.46
C VAL A 159 -5.52 14.12 -4.22
N TYR A 160 -4.83 13.31 -3.39
CA TYR A 160 -5.18 11.91 -3.19
C TYR A 160 -6.20 11.73 -2.07
N ASP A 161 -7.08 10.75 -2.26
CA ASP A 161 -8.07 10.30 -1.30
C ASP A 161 -7.45 9.39 -0.25
N PHE A 162 -6.60 8.45 -0.69
CA PHE A 162 -5.88 7.55 0.19
C PHE A 162 -4.40 7.47 -0.15
N ALA A 163 -3.59 7.28 0.89
CA ALA A 163 -2.16 7.02 0.77
C ALA A 163 -1.82 5.70 1.48
N LEU A 164 -1.31 4.74 0.75
CA LEU A 164 -0.86 3.46 1.28
C LEU A 164 0.65 3.49 1.45
N ILE A 165 1.16 3.03 2.58
CA ILE A 165 2.60 2.98 2.82
C ILE A 165 2.97 1.79 3.70
N ARG A 166 3.76 0.90 3.14
CA ARG A 166 4.24 -0.31 3.81
C ARG A 166 5.76 -0.39 3.73
N ALA A 167 6.38 -0.70 4.86
CA ALA A 167 7.83 -0.94 4.94
C ALA A 167 8.72 0.24 4.47
N VAL A 168 8.36 1.48 4.83
CA VAL A 168 9.16 2.68 4.53
C VAL A 168 9.51 3.41 5.83
N GLY A 169 10.81 3.54 6.14
CA GLY A 169 11.32 4.42 7.21
C GLY A 169 10.65 4.29 8.59
N SER A 170 10.81 5.32 9.42
CA SER A 170 10.07 5.47 10.69
C SER A 170 8.64 5.98 10.44
N VAL A 171 7.76 5.90 11.44
CA VAL A 171 6.36 6.34 11.29
C VAL A 171 6.21 7.84 11.05
N SER A 172 7.04 8.68 11.67
CA SER A 172 7.06 10.13 11.38
C SER A 172 7.44 10.41 9.93
N VAL A 173 8.39 9.64 9.38
CA VAL A 173 8.77 9.73 7.96
C VAL A 173 7.61 9.34 7.06
N CYS A 174 6.91 8.25 7.38
CA CYS A 174 5.72 7.86 6.63
C CYS A 174 4.66 8.97 6.64
N ALA A 175 4.40 9.58 7.80
CA ALA A 175 3.44 10.66 7.92
C ALA A 175 3.83 11.86 7.05
N GLU A 176 5.11 12.25 7.06
CA GLU A 176 5.61 13.36 6.24
C GLU A 176 5.58 13.06 4.74
N TYR A 177 5.71 11.80 4.33
CA TYR A 177 5.52 11.40 2.94
C TYR A 177 4.04 11.40 2.52
N ALA A 178 3.14 10.91 3.38
CA ALA A 178 1.75 10.67 3.03
C ALA A 178 0.86 11.92 3.17
N LEU A 179 0.91 12.62 4.31
CA LEU A 179 -0.05 13.70 4.62
C LEU A 179 -0.03 14.86 3.60
N PRO A 180 1.13 15.33 3.10
CA PRO A 180 1.16 16.38 2.08
C PRO A 180 0.54 15.98 0.73
N LEU A 181 0.38 14.69 0.44
CA LEU A 181 -0.25 14.18 -0.78
C LEU A 181 -1.77 14.06 -0.65
N LEU A 182 -2.28 13.98 0.58
CA LEU A 182 -3.71 13.78 0.84
C LEU A 182 -4.50 15.09 0.80
N LYS A 183 -5.65 15.06 0.13
CA LYS A 183 -6.66 16.12 0.23
C LYS A 183 -7.23 16.18 1.65
N ILE A 184 -7.83 17.30 2.04
CA ILE A 184 -8.56 17.38 3.32
C ILE A 184 -9.68 16.34 3.33
N GLY A 185 -9.73 15.52 4.39
CA GLY A 185 -10.63 14.38 4.53
C GLY A 185 -10.05 13.06 3.99
N GLY A 186 -8.90 13.08 3.31
CA GLY A 186 -8.20 11.88 2.88
C GLY A 186 -7.55 11.11 4.03
N ILE A 187 -7.24 9.83 3.80
CA ILE A 187 -6.73 8.90 4.83
C ILE A 187 -5.42 8.25 4.38
N ALA A 188 -4.38 8.32 5.22
CA ALA A 188 -3.19 7.49 5.05
C ALA A 188 -3.33 6.20 5.85
N ILE A 189 -2.86 5.09 5.30
CA ILE A 189 -2.85 3.77 5.93
C ILE A 189 -1.38 3.33 6.03
N LEU A 190 -0.85 3.33 7.26
CA LEU A 190 0.50 2.87 7.55
C LEU A 190 0.46 1.41 7.97
N TYR A 191 1.18 0.55 7.26
CA TYR A 191 1.28 -0.87 7.56
C TYR A 191 2.54 -1.13 8.40
N ARG A 192 2.37 -1.61 9.63
CA ARG A 192 3.45 -1.85 10.60
C ARG A 192 3.43 -3.29 11.12
N GLY A 193 4.62 -3.80 11.45
CA GLY A 193 4.79 -5.11 12.08
C GLY A 193 4.67 -5.00 13.59
N ASN A 194 5.72 -4.48 14.20
CA ASN A 194 5.71 -4.08 15.60
C ASN A 194 5.10 -2.68 15.76
N TRP A 195 4.49 -2.42 16.90
CA TRP A 195 3.97 -1.11 17.28
C TRP A 195 4.35 -0.84 18.74
N THR A 196 5.00 0.27 19.01
CA THR A 196 5.44 0.64 20.38
C THR A 196 4.91 2.00 20.81
N ASP A 197 4.93 2.25 22.12
CA ASP A 197 4.51 3.54 22.69
C ASP A 197 5.40 4.70 22.19
N GLU A 198 6.69 4.44 21.93
CA GLU A 198 7.61 5.41 21.35
C GLU A 198 7.22 5.77 19.91
N GLU A 199 6.87 4.77 19.09
CA GLU A 199 6.38 5.00 17.72
C GLU A 199 5.08 5.80 17.74
N GLN A 200 4.16 5.48 18.66
CA GLN A 200 2.90 6.21 18.82
C GLN A 200 3.14 7.67 19.21
N LYS A 201 4.02 7.93 20.18
CA LYS A 201 4.36 9.28 20.63
C LYS A 201 4.98 10.09 19.50
N SER A 202 5.98 9.54 18.81
CA SER A 202 6.67 10.18 17.69
C SER A 202 5.70 10.49 16.54
N LEU A 203 4.83 9.53 16.20
CA LEU A 203 3.81 9.73 15.17
C LEU A 203 2.80 10.83 15.54
N SER A 204 2.34 10.87 16.80
CA SER A 204 1.37 11.88 17.26
C SER A 204 1.90 13.31 17.09
N GLU A 205 3.18 13.54 17.40
CA GLU A 205 3.81 14.86 17.21
C GLU A 205 4.00 15.21 15.74
N ALA A 206 4.46 14.26 14.92
CA ALA A 206 4.61 14.47 13.48
C ALA A 206 3.28 14.78 12.79
N VAL A 207 2.23 14.00 13.07
CA VAL A 207 0.91 14.11 12.46
C VAL A 207 0.29 15.48 12.72
N LYS A 208 0.41 16.01 13.95
CA LYS A 208 -0.06 17.36 14.30
C LYS A 208 0.64 18.44 13.46
N GLN A 209 1.96 18.36 13.29
CA GLN A 209 2.74 19.32 12.50
C GLN A 209 2.37 19.29 11.01
N LEU A 210 1.90 18.14 10.52
CA LEU A 210 1.59 17.89 9.13
C LEU A 210 0.11 18.15 8.78
N GLY A 211 -0.71 18.58 9.75
CA GLY A 211 -2.12 18.87 9.54
C GLY A 211 -3.05 17.65 9.57
N GLY A 212 -2.60 16.53 10.14
CA GLY A 212 -3.38 15.32 10.29
C GLY A 212 -3.82 15.02 11.72
N THR A 213 -4.53 13.90 11.88
CA THR A 213 -4.91 13.26 13.14
C THR A 213 -4.75 11.74 13.02
N ILE A 214 -4.51 11.05 14.13
CA ILE A 214 -4.60 9.58 14.18
C ILE A 214 -6.07 9.23 14.41
N GLU A 215 -6.69 8.54 13.45
CA GLU A 215 -8.11 8.14 13.52
C GLU A 215 -8.27 6.82 14.26
N SER A 216 -7.38 5.86 13.97
CA SER A 216 -7.41 4.53 14.56
C SER A 216 -6.03 3.87 14.46
N ILE A 217 -5.75 2.98 15.41
CA ILE A 217 -4.61 2.07 15.41
C ILE A 217 -5.19 0.68 15.63
N GLU A 218 -5.13 -0.16 14.61
CA GLU A 218 -5.71 -1.51 14.65
C GLU A 218 -4.60 -2.56 14.66
N GLY A 219 -4.44 -3.23 15.79
CA GLY A 219 -3.57 -4.41 15.92
C GLY A 219 -4.32 -5.70 15.55
N PHE A 220 -3.67 -6.57 14.79
CA PHE A 220 -4.22 -7.86 14.38
C PHE A 220 -3.13 -8.93 14.20
N GLN A 221 -3.58 -10.17 14.09
CA GLN A 221 -2.74 -11.31 13.69
C GLN A 221 -3.10 -11.75 12.27
N THR A 222 -2.07 -11.96 11.46
CA THR A 222 -2.22 -12.58 10.13
C THR A 222 -2.86 -13.97 10.23
N PRO A 223 -3.69 -14.39 9.26
CA PRO A 223 -4.59 -15.53 9.43
C PRO A 223 -3.88 -16.88 9.49
N LEU A 224 -2.74 -17.05 8.81
CA LEU A 224 -1.99 -18.30 8.71
C LEU A 224 -0.83 -18.33 9.71
N SER A 225 0.11 -17.39 9.61
CA SER A 225 1.34 -17.36 10.43
C SER A 225 1.15 -16.78 11.82
N LYS A 226 -0.01 -16.15 12.10
CA LYS A 226 -0.30 -15.46 13.36
C LYS A 226 0.70 -14.34 13.69
N SER A 227 1.42 -13.85 12.68
CA SER A 227 2.31 -12.70 12.81
C SER A 227 1.50 -11.46 13.23
N ILE A 228 2.01 -10.74 14.23
CA ILE A 228 1.42 -9.47 14.68
C ILE A 228 1.66 -8.38 13.63
N ARG A 229 0.62 -7.60 13.37
CA ARG A 229 0.61 -6.47 12.45
C ARG A 229 -0.27 -5.36 13.01
N HIS A 230 -0.02 -4.16 12.53
CA HIS A 230 -0.80 -2.98 12.84
C HIS A 230 -1.11 -2.20 11.56
N CYS A 231 -2.33 -1.69 11.46
CA CYS A 231 -2.70 -0.64 10.51
C CYS A 231 -2.99 0.64 11.28
N ILE A 232 -2.30 1.72 10.91
CA ILE A 232 -2.49 3.04 11.52
C ILE A 232 -3.13 3.96 10.48
N TYR A 233 -4.29 4.51 10.83
CA TYR A 233 -5.10 5.36 9.95
C TYR A 233 -4.89 6.81 10.33
N LEU A 234 -4.38 7.61 9.40
CA LEU A 234 -4.15 9.04 9.58
C LEU A 234 -5.13 9.85 8.75
N GLY A 235 -5.97 10.65 9.38
CA GLY A 235 -6.89 11.55 8.69
C GLY A 235 -6.23 12.89 8.42
N LYS A 236 -6.37 13.42 7.20
CA LYS A 236 -5.95 14.78 6.85
C LYS A 236 -7.04 15.78 7.26
N ARG A 237 -6.75 16.71 8.18
CA ARG A 237 -7.75 17.65 8.73
C ARG A 237 -7.50 19.10 8.35
N LYS A 238 -6.25 19.48 8.10
CA LYS A 238 -5.83 20.82 7.71
C LYS A 238 -4.79 20.73 6.61
N PRO A 239 -4.61 21.76 5.76
CA PRO A 239 -3.53 21.79 4.79
C PRO A 239 -2.16 21.56 5.46
N SER A 240 -1.29 20.80 4.82
CA SER A 240 0.08 20.64 5.30
C SER A 240 0.85 21.94 5.04
N PRO A 241 1.63 22.45 6.02
CA PRO A 241 2.50 23.61 5.80
C PRO A 241 3.40 23.43 4.57
N GLN A 242 3.66 24.52 3.84
CA GLN A 242 4.43 24.47 2.57
C GLN A 242 5.86 23.93 2.74
N LYS A 243 6.45 24.09 3.93
CA LYS A 243 7.77 23.52 4.27
C LYS A 243 7.81 21.98 4.27
N PHE A 244 6.65 21.32 4.26
CA PHE A 244 6.51 19.87 4.25
C PHE A 244 5.94 19.37 2.92
N PRO A 245 6.44 18.24 2.38
CA PRO A 245 7.57 17.47 2.90
C PRO A 245 8.88 18.26 2.77
N ARG A 246 9.82 18.04 3.69
CA ARG A 246 11.16 18.61 3.61
C ARG A 246 11.93 18.03 2.43
N ALA A 247 13.08 18.62 2.11
CA ALA A 247 13.93 18.20 0.99
C ALA A 247 14.28 16.71 1.05
N ILE A 248 14.53 16.12 -0.13
CA ILE A 248 14.83 14.68 -0.30
C ILE A 248 15.90 14.24 0.72
N GLY A 249 15.60 13.16 1.45
CA GLY A 249 16.49 12.59 2.47
C GLY A 249 16.39 13.22 3.86
N ILE A 250 15.98 14.49 3.99
CA ILE A 250 15.85 15.16 5.29
C ILE A 250 14.88 14.44 6.23
N PRO A 251 13.68 14.00 5.79
CA PRO A 251 12.78 13.26 6.67
C PRO A 251 13.44 12.03 7.29
N THR A 252 14.23 11.29 6.49
CA THR A 252 14.89 10.07 6.96
C THR A 252 16.07 10.37 7.89
N GLN A 253 16.84 11.43 7.62
CA GLN A 253 17.99 11.81 8.45
C GLN A 253 17.58 12.46 9.77
N GLN A 254 16.50 13.24 9.75
CA GLN A 254 15.98 13.98 10.90
C GLN A 254 14.46 13.85 10.96
N PRO A 255 13.93 12.70 11.42
CA PRO A 255 12.49 12.52 11.61
C PRO A 255 11.89 13.59 12.53
N LEU A 256 10.61 13.92 12.28
CA LEU A 256 9.83 14.84 13.12
C LEU A 256 9.56 14.25 14.51
#